data_AF-A0A355PLN9-F1
#
_entry.id   AF-A0A355PLN9-F1
#
_cell.length_a   1.000
_cell.length_b   1.000
_cell.length_c   1.000
_cell.angle_alpha   90.00
_cell.angle_beta   90.00
_cell.angle_gamma   90.00
#
_symmetry.space_group_name_H-M   'P 1'
#
loop_
_entity.id
_entity.type
_entity.pdbx_description
1 polymer ?
#
loop_
_entity_poly.entity_id
_entity_poly.type
_entity_poly.pdbx_seq_one_letter_code
_entity_poly.pdbx_strand_id
1 'polypeptide(L)'
;TDGHRLAMCSRPIDVAVSQSQKLIVPRKGILELSRLLDDSDEPVSLTLGSTHVRAHTGDFTFTSKLIDGKFPDYERVVPRNGDKVLIA
;
A
#
# COMPACT_ATOMS: atom_id res chain seq x y z
N THR A 1 -5.61 -4.36 7.84
CA THR A 1 -6.22 -4.77 9.11
C THR A 1 -7.07 -5.99 8.86
N ASP A 2 -7.16 -6.88 9.85
CA ASP A 2 -8.10 -8.01 9.88
C ASP A 2 -9.28 -7.75 10.84
N GLY A 3 -9.41 -6.51 11.35
CA GLY A 3 -10.39 -6.13 12.36
C GLY A 3 -9.90 -6.28 13.80
N HIS A 4 -8.81 -7.04 14.02
CA HIS A 4 -8.22 -7.25 15.34
C HIS A 4 -6.90 -6.50 15.51
N ARG A 5 -6.11 -6.39 14.45
CA ARG A 5 -4.82 -5.69 14.44
C ARG A 5 -4.62 -4.89 13.15
N LEU A 6 -3.85 -3.82 13.28
CA LEU A 6 -3.49 -2.93 12.17
C LEU A 6 -1.98 -2.75 12.10
N ALA A 7 -1.44 -2.85 10.89
CA ALA A 7 -0.08 -2.45 10.56
C ALA A 7 -0.16 -1.30 9.54
N MET A 8 0.69 -0.28 9.72
CA MET A 8 0.76 0.91 8.87
C MET A 8 2.22 1.24 8.58
N CYS A 9 2.50 1.62 7.35
CA CYS A 9 3.79 2.16 6.93
C CYS A 9 3.54 3.38 6.05
N SER A 10 4.32 4.44 6.26
CA SER A 10 4.27 5.65 5.46
C SER A 10 5.69 6.05 5.12
N ARG A 11 5.93 6.39 3.85
CA ARG A 11 7.21 6.92 3.37
C ARG A 11 6.94 8.18 2.56
N PRO A 12 7.74 9.24 2.74
CA PRO A 12 7.72 10.37 1.82
C PRO A 12 8.11 9.86 0.42
N ILE A 13 7.43 10.38 -0.60
CA ILE A 13 7.75 10.12 -2.01
C ILE A 13 7.90 11.45 -2.72
N ASP A 14 8.94 11.58 -3.55
CA ASP A 14 9.16 12.77 -4.37
C ASP A 14 8.37 12.66 -5.68
N VAL A 15 7.05 12.46 -5.55
CA VAL A 15 6.14 12.36 -6.68
C VAL A 15 5.00 13.36 -6.50
N ALA A 16 4.85 14.25 -7.46
CA ALA A 16 3.71 15.16 -7.50
C ALA A 16 2.45 14.39 -7.91
N VAL A 17 1.60 14.06 -6.95
CA VAL A 17 0.28 13.47 -7.21
C VAL A 17 -0.75 14.58 -7.17
N SER A 18 -1.50 14.76 -8.26
CA SER A 18 -2.50 15.83 -8.38
C SER A 18 -3.66 15.68 -7.38
N GLN A 19 -3.98 14.45 -6.99
CA GLN A 19 -4.98 14.13 -5.98
C GLN A 19 -4.57 12.89 -5.17
N SER A 20 -4.84 12.90 -3.87
CA SER A 20 -4.67 11.73 -3.02
C SER A 20 -5.62 10.62 -3.45
N GLN A 21 -5.08 9.48 -3.85
CA GLN A 21 -5.86 8.28 -4.21
C GLN A 21 -5.75 7.22 -3.11
N LYS A 22 -6.88 6.57 -2.81
CA LYS A 22 -6.95 5.42 -1.89
C LYS A 22 -7.38 4.21 -2.70
N LEU A 23 -6.53 3.19 -2.73
CA LEU A 23 -6.75 1.96 -3.51
C LEU A 23 -6.62 0.74 -2.58
N ILE A 24 -7.38 -0.31 -2.87
CA ILE A 24 -7.30 -1.58 -2.14
C ILE A 24 -6.81 -2.66 -3.10
N VAL A 25 -5.59 -3.14 -2.89
CA VAL A 25 -5.02 -4.24 -3.69
C VAL A 25 -5.38 -5.58 -3.04
N PRO A 26 -5.85 -6.60 -3.80
CA PRO A 26 -6.11 -7.92 -3.26
C PRO A 26 -4.89 -8.55 -2.59
N ARG A 27 -5.10 -9.28 -1.49
CA ARG A 27 -4.02 -9.92 -0.70
C ARG A 27 -3.05 -10.73 -1.57
N LYS A 28 -3.56 -11.55 -2.49
CA LYS A 28 -2.70 -12.35 -3.39
C LYS A 28 -1.88 -11.46 -4.33
N GLY A 29 -2.49 -10.39 -4.86
CA GLY A 29 -1.82 -9.47 -5.78
C GLY A 29 -0.70 -8.69 -5.12
N ILE A 30 -0.93 -8.15 -3.93
CA ILE A 30 0.12 -7.38 -3.23
C ILE A 30 1.28 -8.26 -2.76
N LEU A 31 1.00 -9.50 -2.34
CA LEU A 31 2.05 -10.46 -1.98
C LEU A 31 2.89 -10.86 -3.19
N GLU A 32 2.27 -11.01 -4.35
CA GLU A 32 2.99 -11.33 -5.59
C GLU A 32 3.84 -10.15 -6.06
N LEU A 33 3.30 -8.93 -6.06
CA LEU A 33 4.08 -7.74 -6.37
C LEU A 33 5.32 -7.63 -5.47
N SER A 34 5.16 -7.87 -4.16
CA SER A 34 6.28 -7.86 -3.22
C SER A 34 7.33 -8.95 -3.48
N ARG A 35 6.99 -10.05 -4.16
CA ARG A 35 7.95 -11.10 -4.54
C ARG A 35 8.66 -10.79 -5.84
N LEU A 36 7.98 -10.10 -6.75
CA LEU A 36 8.54 -9.69 -8.04
C LEU A 36 9.51 -8.51 -7.88
N LEU A 37 9.28 -7.65 -6.89
CA LEU A 37 10.23 -6.62 -6.49
C LEU A 37 11.44 -7.30 -5.82
N ASP A 38 12.63 -7.05 -6.35
CA ASP A 38 13.90 -7.47 -5.78
C ASP A 38 14.47 -6.39 -4.85
N ASP A 39 15.65 -6.64 -4.28
CA ASP A 39 16.38 -5.67 -3.45
C ASP A 39 17.22 -4.69 -4.30
N SER A 40 16.80 -4.42 -5.55
CA SER A 40 17.50 -3.45 -6.41
C SER A 40 17.08 -2.01 -6.08
N ASP A 41 17.96 -1.06 -6.45
CA ASP A 41 17.66 0.37 -6.38
C ASP A 41 16.93 0.87 -7.65
N GLU A 42 16.44 -0.04 -8.51
CA GLU A 42 15.75 0.37 -9.73
C GLU A 42 14.37 0.98 -9.42
N PRO A 43 14.03 2.11 -10.07
CA PRO A 43 12.75 2.75 -9.84
C PRO A 43 11.61 1.92 -10.45
N VAL A 44 10.56 1.72 -9.65
CA VAL A 44 9.31 1.12 -10.10
C VAL A 44 8.34 2.22 -10.54
N SER A 45 7.87 2.15 -11.78
CA SER A 45 6.80 3.03 -12.25
C SER A 45 5.43 2.46 -11.86
N LEU A 46 4.62 3.27 -11.18
CA LEU A 46 3.25 2.92 -10.80
C LEU A 46 2.23 3.70 -11.61
N THR A 47 1.27 3.00 -12.21
CA THR A 47 0.06 3.60 -12.80
C THR A 47 -1.14 3.24 -11.94
N LEU A 48 -1.82 4.26 -11.43
CA LEU A 48 -2.96 4.14 -10.55
C LEU A 48 -4.25 4.45 -11.32
N GLY A 49 -5.04 3.41 -11.59
CA GLY A 49 -6.37 3.54 -12.20
C GLY A 49 -7.51 3.40 -11.19
N SER A 50 -8.75 3.58 -11.64
CA SER A 50 -9.94 3.36 -10.82
C SER A 50 -10.22 1.88 -10.53
N THR A 51 -9.85 0.99 -11.45
CA THR A 51 -10.15 -0.45 -11.36
C THR A 51 -8.90 -1.33 -11.32
N HIS A 52 -7.73 -0.79 -11.65
CA HIS A 52 -6.48 -1.53 -11.73
C HIS A 52 -5.32 -0.69 -11.21
N VAL A 53 -4.31 -1.38 -10.68
CA VAL A 53 -2.96 -0.85 -10.46
C VAL A 53 -2.00 -1.59 -11.39
N ARG A 54 -1.06 -0.86 -11.96
CA ARG A 54 0.04 -1.43 -12.75
C ARG A 54 1.37 -1.00 -12.15
N ALA A 55 2.27 -1.95 -11.97
CA ALA A 55 3.68 -1.72 -11.64
C ALA A 55 4.52 -2.16 -12.84
N HIS A 56 5.48 -1.32 -13.23
CA HIS A 56 6.38 -1.57 -14.34
C HIS A 56 7.81 -1.33 -13.88
N THR A 57 8.66 -2.32 -14.10
CA THR A 57 10.13 -2.25 -14.00
C THR A 57 10.72 -2.51 -15.39
N GLY A 58 12.05 -2.42 -15.55
CA GLY A 58 12.68 -2.81 -16.82
C GLY A 58 12.36 -4.25 -17.25
N ASP A 59 12.14 -5.14 -16.28
CA ASP A 59 12.04 -6.59 -16.50
C ASP A 59 10.61 -7.12 -16.57
N PHE A 60 9.65 -6.47 -15.91
CA PHE A 60 8.29 -6.97 -15.87
C PHE A 60 7.22 -5.87 -15.81
N THR A 61 6.02 -6.26 -16.25
CA THR A 61 4.79 -5.50 -16.03
C THR A 61 3.82 -6.33 -15.21
N PHE A 62 3.53 -5.88 -14.00
CA PHE A 62 2.52 -6.46 -13.13
C PHE A 62 1.24 -5.63 -13.21
N THR A 63 0.08 -6.27 -13.43
CA THR A 63 -1.22 -5.60 -13.40
C THR A 63 -2.18 -6.36 -12.48
N SER A 64 -2.84 -5.67 -11.55
CA SER A 64 -3.80 -6.26 -10.63
C SER A 64 -5.12 -5.47 -10.61
N LYS A 65 -6.24 -6.20 -10.56
CA LYS A 65 -7.55 -5.61 -10.26
C LYS A 65 -7.54 -5.04 -8.84
N LEU A 66 -8.20 -3.91 -8.65
CA LEU A 66 -8.48 -3.36 -7.33
C LEU A 66 -9.75 -4.00 -6.75
N ILE A 67 -9.79 -4.09 -5.42
CA ILE A 67 -11.04 -4.41 -4.71
C ILE A 67 -11.93 -3.17 -4.78
N ASP A 68 -13.14 -3.34 -5.29
CA ASP A 68 -14.16 -2.30 -5.25
C ASP A 68 -14.67 -2.13 -3.80
N GLY A 69 -14.51 -0.93 -3.27
CA GLY A 69 -14.91 -0.61 -1.91
C GLY A 69 -14.09 0.50 -1.28
N LYS A 70 -14.64 1.05 -0.20
CA LYS A 70 -13.97 2.04 0.63
C LYS A 70 -13.28 1.35 1.79
N PHE A 71 -11.98 1.56 1.94
CA PHE A 71 -11.27 1.06 3.12
C PHE A 71 -11.79 1.80 4.37
N PRO A 72 -11.99 1.11 5.51
CA PRO A 72 -12.46 1.75 6.73
C PRO A 72 -11.59 2.93 7.14
N ASP A 73 -12.19 3.88 7.85
CA ASP A 73 -11.47 5.00 8.45
C ASP A 73 -10.58 4.50 9.60
N TYR A 74 -9.37 4.08 9.23
CA TYR A 74 -8.43 3.44 10.14
C TYR A 74 -7.80 4.42 11.13
N GLU A 75 -7.80 5.73 10.84
CA GLU A 75 -7.23 6.73 11.75
C GLU A 75 -7.98 6.78 13.08
N ARG A 76 -9.27 6.40 13.09
CA ARG A 76 -10.11 6.36 14.29
C ARG A 76 -9.72 5.25 15.27
N VAL A 77 -9.01 4.22 14.81
CA VAL A 77 -8.58 3.09 15.65
C VAL A 77 -7.10 3.15 16.02
N VAL A 78 -6.35 4.12 15.50
CA VAL A 78 -4.95 4.35 15.90
C VAL A 78 -4.95 5.11 17.24
N PRO A 79 -4.41 4.52 18.33
CA PRO A 79 -4.33 5.20 19.62
C PRO A 79 -3.48 6.47 19.52
N ARG A 80 -4.02 7.62 19.94
CA ARG A 80 -3.28 8.91 19.92
C ARG A 80 -2.62 9.24 21.25
N ASN A 81 -3.21 8.78 22.36
CA ASN A 81 -2.80 9.13 23.73
C ASN A 81 -2.58 7.86 24.56
N GLY A 82 -1.69 6.97 24.10
CA GLY A 82 -1.33 5.78 24.87
C GLY A 82 -0.51 6.15 26.11
N ASP A 83 -0.98 5.74 27.29
CA ASP A 83 -0.30 5.92 28.58
C ASP A 83 0.53 4.69 29.00
N LYS A 84 0.45 3.61 28.20
CA LYS A 84 1.16 2.36 28.45
C LYS A 84 2.56 2.41 27.84
N VAL A 85 3.56 2.26 28.69
CA VAL A 85 4.96 2.09 28.28
C VAL A 85 5.27 0.60 28.26
N LEU A 86 5.74 0.11 27.11
CA LEU A 86 6.30 -1.23 27.01
C LEU A 86 7.79 -1.15 27.34
N ILE A 87 8.26 -1.90 28.34
CA ILE A 87 9.69 -2.06 28.62
C ILE A 87 10.08 -3.41 28.02
N ALA A 88 10.96 -3.39 27.02
CA ALA A 88 11.52 -4.56 26.37
C ALA A 88 13.00 -4.69 26.71
#